data_AF-A0AA42BQV8-F1
#
_entry.id   AF-A0AA42BQV8-F1
#
_cell.length_a   1.000
_cell.length_b   1.000
_cell.length_c   1.000
_cell.angle_alpha   90.00
_cell.angle_beta   90.00
_cell.angle_gamma   90.00
#
_symmetry.space_group_name_H-M   'P 1'
#
loop_
_entity.id
_entity.type
_entity.pdbx_description
1 polymer ?
#
loop_
_entity_poly.entity_id
_entity_poly.type
_entity_poly.pdbx_seq_one_letter_code
_entity_poly.pdbx_strand_id
1 'polypeptide(L)'
;KPELDIEVINQILERDVSLSYLLLRFINNPTVNKRNEITSLKHAMTFMGQEEVRKFIALLALANMSGDKPTELLTMSLVRAKFCE
;
A
#
# COMPACT_ATOMS: atom_id res chain seq x y z
N LYS A 1 -5.74 8.33 17.70
CA LYS A 1 -4.65 7.48 17.17
C LYS A 1 -3.47 8.39 16.85
N PRO A 2 -2.21 7.95 17.04
CA PRO A 2 -1.06 8.75 16.64
C PRO A 2 -1.11 9.00 15.12
N GLU A 3 -0.73 10.21 14.74
CA GLU A 3 -0.63 10.63 13.35
C GLU A 3 0.52 9.86 12.68
N LEU A 4 0.30 9.41 11.44
CA LEU A 4 1.30 8.69 10.66
C LEU A 4 2.33 9.71 10.13
N ASP A 5 3.61 9.48 10.41
CA ASP A 5 4.69 10.29 9.85
C ASP A 5 5.05 9.78 8.44
N ILE A 6 4.63 10.53 7.43
CA ILE A 6 4.84 10.19 6.02
C ILE A 6 6.32 10.27 5.64
N GLU A 7 7.10 11.18 6.21
CA GLU A 7 8.52 11.32 5.87
C GLU A 7 9.32 10.10 6.36
N VAL A 8 9.02 9.61 7.58
CA VAL A 8 9.62 8.38 8.10
C VAL A 8 9.29 7.18 7.22
N ILE A 9 8.04 7.04 6.78
CA ILE A 9 7.64 5.94 5.89
C ILE A 9 8.36 6.04 4.54
N ASN A 10 8.53 7.25 4.01
CA ASN A 10 9.23 7.46 2.75
C ASN A 10 10.66 6.97 2.83
N GLN A 11 11.37 7.33 3.91
CA GLN A 11 12.73 6.88 4.16
C GLN A 11 12.84 5.36 4.31
N ILE A 12 11.82 4.70 4.87
CA ILE A 12 11.79 3.24 4.97
C ILE A 12 11.59 2.62 3.59
N LEU A 13 10.61 3.10 2.82
CA LEU A 13 10.31 2.59 1.49
C LEU A 13 11.49 2.79 0.54
N GLU A 14 12.17 3.94 0.57
CA GLU A 14 13.34 4.25 -0.26
C GLU A 14 14.50 3.26 -0.06
N ARG A 15 14.62 2.64 1.12
CA ARG A 15 15.66 1.65 1.40
C ARG A 15 15.37 0.27 0.83
N ASP A 16 14.11 0.00 0.46
CA ASP A 16 13.66 -1.28 -0.06
C ASP A 16 13.09 -1.11 -1.48
N VAL A 17 13.85 -1.57 -2.47
CA VAL A 17 13.48 -1.46 -3.89
C VAL A 17 12.19 -2.22 -4.20
N SER A 18 11.94 -3.37 -3.55
CA SER A 18 10.73 -4.16 -3.77
C SER A 18 9.49 -3.43 -3.24
N LEU A 19 9.55 -2.85 -2.04
CA LEU A 19 8.45 -2.07 -1.49
C LEU A 19 8.19 -0.77 -2.29
N SER A 20 9.27 -0.08 -2.69
CA SER A 20 9.20 1.09 -3.57
C SER A 20 8.48 0.77 -4.89
N TYR A 21 8.87 -0.34 -5.53
CA TYR A 21 8.24 -0.81 -6.75
C TYR A 21 6.77 -1.15 -6.54
N LEU A 22 6.42 -1.86 -5.46
CA LEU A 22 5.04 -2.23 -5.15
C LEU A 22 4.16 -1.00 -4.93
N LEU A 23 4.67 0.05 -4.28
CA LEU A 23 3.94 1.32 -4.10
C LEU A 23 3.66 1.99 -5.45
N LEU A 24 4.70 2.16 -6.28
CA LEU A 24 4.55 2.79 -7.59
C LEU A 24 3.64 1.97 -8.51
N ARG A 25 3.72 0.64 -8.47
CA ARG A 25 2.81 -0.24 -9.22
C ARG A 25 1.38 -0.15 -8.73
N PHE A 26 1.17 -0.07 -7.40
CA PHE A 26 -0.15 0.07 -6.81
C PHE A 26 -0.79 1.40 -7.23
N ILE A 27 -0.06 2.51 -7.10
CA ILE A 27 -0.62 3.83 -7.38
C ILE A 27 -0.85 4.08 -8.86
N ASN A 28 -0.03 3.48 -9.74
CA ASN A 28 -0.22 3.56 -11.19
C ASN A 28 -1.20 2.53 -11.75
N ASN A 29 -1.84 1.72 -10.90
CA ASN A 29 -2.91 0.86 -11.36
C ASN A 29 -4.07 1.72 -11.91
N PRO A 30 -4.60 1.45 -13.12
CA PRO A 30 -5.70 2.21 -13.71
C PRO A 30 -6.98 2.30 -12.86
N THR A 31 -7.16 1.37 -11.92
CA THR A 31 -8.27 1.41 -10.95
C THR A 31 -8.06 2.44 -9.84
N VAL A 32 -6.81 2.81 -9.56
CA VAL A 32 -6.41 3.75 -8.49
C VAL A 32 -6.08 5.14 -9.06
N ASN A 33 -5.34 5.21 -10.16
CA ASN A 33 -4.98 6.46 -10.83
C ASN A 33 -5.33 6.40 -12.33
N LYS A 34 -6.06 7.41 -12.80
CA LYS A 34 -6.52 7.51 -14.21
C LYS A 34 -5.86 8.66 -14.97
N ARG A 35 -4.97 9.43 -14.33
CA ARG A 35 -4.52 10.73 -14.86
C ARG A 35 -3.12 10.68 -15.47
N ASN A 36 -2.06 10.60 -14.69
CA ASN A 36 -0.69 10.58 -15.21
C ASN A 36 0.18 9.60 -14.39
N GLU A 37 1.21 9.03 -15.01
CA GLU A 37 2.14 8.14 -14.33
C GLU A 37 2.87 8.87 -13.19
N ILE A 38 2.86 8.27 -12.00
CA ILE A 38 3.56 8.73 -10.81
C ILE A 38 4.87 7.96 -10.69
N THR A 39 6.00 8.66 -10.69
CA THR A 39 7.34 8.06 -10.68
C THR A 39 8.13 8.30 -9.39
N SER A 40 7.56 9.06 -8.44
CA SER A 40 8.22 9.44 -7.18
C SER A 40 7.43 8.92 -5.96
N LEU A 41 8.13 8.35 -4.99
CA LEU A 41 7.53 7.85 -3.74
C LEU A 41 6.90 8.98 -2.91
N LYS A 42 7.58 10.14 -2.82
CA LYS A 42 7.04 11.32 -2.15
C LYS A 42 5.77 11.83 -2.82
N HIS A 43 5.75 11.87 -4.15
CA HIS A 43 4.53 12.20 -4.90
C HIS A 43 3.44 11.17 -4.61
N ALA A 44 3.75 9.88 -4.73
CA ALA A 44 2.79 8.79 -4.50
C ALA A 44 2.13 8.87 -3.12
N MET A 45 2.92 9.05 -2.05
CA MET A 45 2.38 9.13 -0.69
C MET A 45 1.57 10.41 -0.44
N THR A 46 1.99 11.54 -1.01
CA THR A 46 1.21 12.78 -0.93
C THR A 46 -0.12 12.64 -1.67
N PHE A 47 -0.11 11.99 -2.83
CA PHE A 47 -1.29 11.76 -3.65
C PHE A 47 -2.27 10.76 -2.98
N MET A 48 -1.76 9.71 -2.35
CA MET A 48 -2.57 8.74 -1.61
C MET A 48 -3.19 9.34 -0.35
N GLY A 49 -2.45 10.20 0.35
CA GLY A 49 -2.85 10.67 1.67
C GLY A 49 -2.72 9.60 2.75
N GLN A 50 -2.83 10.03 4.01
CA GLN A 50 -2.44 9.22 5.17
C GLN A 50 -3.28 7.94 5.35
N GLU A 51 -4.57 8.01 5.00
CA GLU A 51 -5.48 6.87 5.17
C GLU A 51 -5.18 5.75 4.17
N GLU A 52 -5.03 6.08 2.89
CA GLU A 52 -4.69 5.11 1.86
C GLU A 52 -3.28 4.54 2.04
N VAL A 53 -2.32 5.35 2.51
CA VAL A 53 -0.99 4.85 2.90
C VAL A 53 -1.14 3.80 4.01
N ARG A 54 -1.99 4.03 5.02
CA ARG A 54 -2.21 3.06 6.09
C ARG A 54 -2.82 1.76 5.56
N LYS A 55 -3.80 1.83 4.65
CA LYS A 55 -4.40 0.66 4.00
C LYS A 55 -3.37 -0.12 3.17
N PHE A 56 -2.53 0.57 2.40
CA PHE A 56 -1.47 -0.03 1.60
C PHE A 56 -0.44 -0.77 2.48
N ILE A 57 0.03 -0.16 3.56
CA ILE A 57 0.95 -0.81 4.50
C ILE A 57 0.29 -2.04 5.14
N ALA A 58 -1.00 -1.98 5.49
CA ALA A 58 -1.73 -3.13 6.02
C ALA A 58 -1.83 -4.27 4.98
N LEU A 59 -2.07 -3.95 3.71
CA LEU A 59 -2.09 -4.93 2.62
C LEU A 59 -0.71 -5.60 2.43
N LEU A 60 0.36 -4.81 2.46
CA LEU A 60 1.73 -5.34 2.40
C LEU A 60 2.05 -6.26 3.58
N ALA A 61 1.66 -5.87 4.79
CA ALA A 61 1.84 -6.70 5.98
C ALA A 61 1.07 -8.03 5.86
N LEU A 62 -0.19 -7.99 5.40
CA LEU A 62 -1.00 -9.19 5.17
C LEU A 62 -0.38 -10.11 4.10
N ALA A 63 0.11 -9.53 3.00
CA ALA A 63 0.78 -10.27 1.93
C ALA A 63 2.10 -10.92 2.40
N ASN A 64 2.84 -10.27 3.30
CA ASN A 64 4.05 -10.86 3.88
C ASN A 64 3.75 -11.91 4.95
N MET A 65 2.63 -11.80 5.67
CA MET A 65 2.19 -12.76 6.69
C MET A 65 1.50 -14.01 6.12
N SER A 66 1.24 -14.05 4.82
CA SER A 66 0.45 -15.13 4.22
C SER A 66 1.19 -16.46 4.15
N GLY A 67 2.54 -16.50 4.17
CA GLY A 67 3.37 -17.69 4.39
C GLY A 67 2.75 -19.04 3.99
N ASP A 68 2.65 -19.98 4.93
CA ASP A 68 2.05 -21.31 4.76
C ASP A 68 0.50 -21.31 4.82
N LYS A 69 -0.15 -20.15 4.88
CA LYS A 69 -1.61 -20.07 4.97
C LYS A 69 -2.26 -20.24 3.59
N PRO A 70 -3.43 -20.91 3.51
CA PRO A 70 -4.18 -20.99 2.26
C PRO A 70 -4.55 -19.61 1.70
N THR A 71 -4.42 -19.46 0.37
CA THR A 71 -4.74 -18.22 -0.36
C THR A 71 -6.19 -17.80 -0.18
N GLU A 72 -7.09 -18.75 0.09
CA GLU A 72 -8.50 -18.52 0.38
C GLU A 72 -8.71 -17.69 1.65
N LEU A 73 -7.88 -17.87 2.68
CA LEU A 73 -7.95 -17.07 3.90
C LEU A 73 -7.56 -15.61 3.64
N LEU A 74 -6.54 -15.38 2.81
CA LEU A 74 -6.16 -14.04 2.38
C LEU A 74 -7.28 -13.40 1.57
N THR A 75 -7.83 -14.13 0.60
CA THR A 75 -8.95 -13.67 -0.23
C THR A 75 -10.17 -13.27 0.62
N MET A 76 -10.59 -14.10 1.57
CA MET A 76 -11.70 -13.77 2.47
C MET A 76 -11.42 -12.54 3.33
N SER A 77 -10.19 -12.39 3.82
CA SER A 77 -9.77 -11.23 4.62
C SER A 77 -9.85 -9.94 3.81
N LEU A 78 -9.42 -9.97 2.55
CA LEU A 78 -9.48 -8.83 1.63
C LEU A 78 -10.93 -8.48 1.27
N VAL A 79 -11.78 -9.48 1.02
CA VAL A 79 -13.22 -9.25 0.76
C VAL A 79 -13.86 -8.54 1.95
N ARG A 80 -13.67 -9.05 3.17
CA ARG A 80 -14.20 -8.41 4.39
C ARG A 80 -13.66 -6.99 4.56
N ALA A 81 -12.35 -6.79 4.40
CA ALA A 81 -11.75 -5.47 4.49
C ALA A 81 -12.38 -4.48 3.51
N LYS A 82 -12.72 -4.91 2.29
CA LYS A 82 -13.33 -4.05 1.28
C LYS A 82 -14.79 -3.66 1.57
N PHE A 83 -15.55 -4.57 2.20
CA PHE A 83 -16.96 -4.32 2.52
C PHE A 83 -17.19 -3.71 3.91
N CYS A 84 -16.20 -3.76 4.79
CA CYS A 84 -16.23 -3.18 6.14
C CYS A 84 -15.44 -1.86 6.26
N GLU A 85 -15.17 -1.19 5.13
CA GLU A 85 -14.66 0.19 5.11
C GLU A 85 -15.66 1.18 5.73
#